data_AF-A0A526VK32-F1
#
_entry.id   AF-A0A526VK32-F1
#
_cell.length_a   1.000
_cell.length_b   1.000
_cell.length_c   1.000
_cell.angle_alpha   90.00
_cell.angle_beta   90.00
_cell.angle_gamma   90.00
#
_symmetry.space_group_name_H-M   'P 1'
#
loop_
_entity.id
_entity.type
_entity.pdbx_description
1 polymer ?
#
loop_
_entity_poly.entity_id
_entity_poly.type
_entity_poly.pdbx_seq_one_letter_code
_entity_poly.pdbx_strand_id
1 'polypeptide(L)'
;MAPCWCSLSNSFAKVIQTTTSKASDRRGKALMNWLDFMASIVGSITSLAWPAAVVGSVWLFRKEIRLLLPHMKLKYADAELGFRLDEADKIAKELPVPALPVPEAINSAEATDFQRLVEASPSAAMLETRREMEGVLRKVAVKYGIENNSMHGIVRDLREKHAISVIDASLLDELRLIGNEVAHGPERPVSPIHAIKYKELADAAVGALRNLLG
;
A
#
# COMPACT_ATOMS: atom_id res chain seq x y z
N MET A 1 61.19 -48.22 -67.79
CA MET A 1 61.02 -47.84 -69.21
C MET A 1 59.96 -46.74 -69.28
N ALA A 2 60.36 -45.51 -69.65
CA ALA A 2 59.44 -44.41 -70.01
C ALA A 2 58.91 -44.63 -71.44
N PRO A 3 57.80 -43.99 -71.87
CA PRO A 3 57.76 -42.56 -72.25
C PRO A 3 56.47 -41.84 -71.75
N CYS A 4 56.41 -40.55 -71.43
CA CYS A 4 56.64 -39.31 -72.20
C CYS A 4 55.61 -39.08 -73.33
N TRP A 5 54.68 -38.12 -73.18
CA TRP A 5 54.44 -36.97 -74.08
C TRP A 5 53.10 -36.21 -73.84
N CYS A 6 53.21 -34.87 -73.97
CA CYS A 6 52.25 -33.83 -74.41
C CYS A 6 50.90 -33.60 -73.69
N SER A 7 50.61 -32.42 -73.13
CA SER A 7 50.55 -31.06 -73.71
C SER A 7 49.23 -30.75 -74.45
N LEU A 8 48.71 -29.55 -74.17
CA LEU A 8 47.55 -28.84 -74.74
C LEU A 8 46.13 -29.33 -74.37
N SER A 9 45.50 -28.62 -73.44
CA SER A 9 44.12 -28.12 -73.59
C SER A 9 43.76 -27.14 -72.46
N ASN A 10 44.49 -26.02 -72.38
CA ASN A 10 44.15 -24.88 -71.52
C ASN A 10 43.72 -23.72 -72.42
N SER A 11 42.43 -23.62 -72.76
CA SER A 11 41.73 -22.36 -73.13
C SER A 11 40.39 -22.65 -73.80
N PHE A 12 39.39 -23.21 -73.11
CA PHE A 12 37.99 -23.06 -73.56
C PHE A 12 36.98 -23.12 -72.40
N ALA A 13 37.34 -23.63 -71.22
CA ALA A 13 36.40 -23.80 -70.10
C ALA A 13 36.06 -22.51 -69.30
N LYS A 14 36.74 -21.38 -69.52
CA LYS A 14 36.62 -20.20 -68.63
C LYS A 14 35.60 -19.14 -69.04
N VAL A 15 34.96 -19.28 -70.21
CA VAL A 15 34.05 -18.24 -70.74
C VAL A 15 32.56 -18.55 -70.48
N ILE A 16 32.19 -19.81 -70.20
CA ILE A 16 30.76 -20.18 -70.02
C ILE A 16 30.31 -20.11 -68.55
N GLN A 17 31.22 -20.09 -67.57
CA GLN A 17 30.84 -20.10 -66.14
C GLN A 17 30.55 -18.71 -65.53
N THR A 18 30.85 -17.60 -66.20
CA THR A 18 30.78 -16.25 -65.60
C THR A 18 29.45 -15.52 -65.82
N THR A 19 28.59 -15.98 -66.74
CA THR A 19 27.33 -15.28 -67.07
C THR A 19 26.13 -15.79 -66.29
N THR A 20 26.15 -17.01 -65.76
CA THR A 20 25.04 -17.59 -64.97
C THR A 20 25.08 -17.21 -63.49
N SER A 21 26.27 -16.97 -62.93
CA SER A 21 26.44 -16.60 -61.52
C SER A 21 25.90 -15.20 -61.20
N LYS A 22 26.13 -14.21 -62.08
CA LYS A 22 25.78 -12.79 -61.84
C LYS A 22 24.27 -12.52 -61.86
N ALA A 23 23.49 -13.33 -62.57
CA ALA A 23 22.03 -13.20 -62.65
C ALA A 23 21.30 -13.86 -61.47
N SER A 24 21.91 -14.87 -60.83
CA SER A 24 21.41 -15.49 -59.60
C SER A 24 21.64 -14.57 -58.39
N ASP A 25 22.84 -13.99 -58.27
CA ASP A 25 23.20 -13.06 -57.19
C ASP A 25 22.38 -11.76 -57.19
N ARG A 26 22.07 -11.18 -58.36
CA ARG A 26 21.20 -9.99 -58.46
C ARG A 26 19.74 -10.26 -58.07
N ARG A 27 19.22 -11.45 -58.39
CA ARG A 27 17.86 -11.86 -57.97
C ARG A 27 17.81 -12.08 -56.46
N GLY A 28 18.82 -12.72 -55.88
CA GLY A 28 18.96 -12.88 -54.43
C GLY A 28 19.01 -11.53 -53.69
N LYS A 29 19.81 -10.57 -54.18
CA LYS A 29 19.90 -9.22 -53.60
C LYS A 29 18.59 -8.42 -53.72
N ALA A 30 17.90 -8.50 -54.86
CA ALA A 30 16.62 -7.83 -55.04
C ALA A 30 15.53 -8.42 -54.12
N LEU A 31 15.52 -9.74 -53.94
CA LEU A 31 14.61 -10.42 -53.01
C LEU A 31 14.94 -10.09 -51.55
N MET A 32 16.22 -10.04 -51.16
CA MET A 32 16.65 -9.60 -49.81
C MET A 32 16.21 -8.16 -49.54
N ASN A 33 16.48 -7.22 -50.45
CA ASN A 33 16.08 -5.82 -50.29
C ASN A 33 14.56 -5.63 -50.18
N TRP A 34 13.78 -6.44 -50.89
CA TRP A 34 12.31 -6.39 -50.82
C TRP A 34 11.76 -6.98 -49.52
N LEU A 35 12.35 -8.08 -49.05
CA LEU A 35 12.02 -8.66 -47.74
C LEU A 35 12.41 -7.70 -46.60
N ASP A 36 13.56 -7.02 -46.71
CA ASP A 36 14.03 -6.05 -45.73
C ASP A 36 13.13 -4.79 -45.68
N PHE A 37 12.59 -4.37 -46.83
CA PHE A 37 11.61 -3.28 -46.89
C PHE A 37 10.29 -3.66 -46.21
N MET A 38 9.77 -4.86 -46.47
CA MET A 38 8.55 -5.35 -45.81
C MET A 38 8.77 -5.56 -44.31
N ALA A 39 9.95 -6.08 -43.90
CA ALA A 39 10.34 -6.21 -42.51
C ALA A 39 10.40 -4.85 -41.81
N SER A 40 10.89 -3.80 -42.49
CA SER A 40 10.95 -2.44 -41.95
C SER A 40 9.57 -1.82 -41.75
N ILE A 41 8.63 -2.02 -42.69
CA ILE A 41 7.25 -1.54 -42.55
C ILE A 41 6.55 -2.27 -41.40
N VAL A 42 6.66 -3.60 -41.34
CA VAL A 42 6.04 -4.40 -40.27
C VAL A 42 6.66 -4.07 -38.91
N GLY A 43 7.98 -3.85 -38.84
CA GLY A 43 8.70 -3.41 -37.64
C GLY A 43 8.23 -2.04 -37.14
N SER A 44 7.96 -1.10 -38.05
CA SER A 44 7.44 0.22 -37.67
C SER A 44 6.01 0.15 -37.14
N ILE A 45 5.15 -0.69 -37.73
CA ILE A 45 3.76 -0.86 -37.29
C ILE A 45 3.71 -1.57 -35.93
N THR A 46 4.52 -2.61 -35.72
CA THR A 46 4.57 -3.34 -34.44
C THR A 46 5.11 -2.49 -33.29
N SER A 47 6.07 -1.60 -33.57
CA SER A 47 6.58 -0.64 -32.58
C SER A 47 5.54 0.41 -32.15
N LEU A 48 4.58 0.72 -33.02
CA LEU A 48 3.47 1.64 -32.72
C LEU A 48 2.20 0.92 -32.26
N ALA A 49 2.11 -0.39 -32.44
CA ALA A 49 0.97 -1.19 -32.04
C ALA A 49 0.85 -1.28 -30.51
N TRP A 50 1.96 -1.44 -29.78
CA TRP A 50 1.90 -1.57 -28.31
C TRP A 50 1.54 -0.26 -27.60
N PRO A 51 2.06 0.94 -27.94
CA PRO A 51 1.63 2.19 -27.30
C PRO A 51 0.20 2.53 -27.71
N ALA A 52 -0.18 2.31 -28.98
CA ALA A 52 -1.55 2.50 -29.43
C ALA A 52 -2.53 1.56 -28.74
N ALA A 53 -2.15 0.30 -28.51
CA ALA A 53 -2.96 -0.66 -27.76
C ALA A 53 -3.09 -0.26 -26.28
N VAL A 54 -2.02 0.21 -25.64
CA VAL A 54 -2.06 0.71 -24.25
C VAL A 54 -2.93 1.96 -24.15
N VAL A 55 -2.72 2.96 -25.00
CA VAL A 55 -3.51 4.20 -25.02
C VAL A 55 -4.97 3.91 -25.35
N GLY A 56 -5.23 3.06 -26.34
CA GLY A 56 -6.58 2.64 -26.73
C GLY A 56 -7.29 1.90 -25.59
N SER A 57 -6.60 0.99 -24.90
CA SER A 57 -7.15 0.28 -23.73
C SER A 57 -7.49 1.25 -22.60
N VAL A 58 -6.57 2.16 -22.24
CA VAL A 58 -6.82 3.17 -21.20
C VAL A 58 -7.97 4.10 -21.59
N TRP A 59 -8.08 4.48 -22.86
CA TRP A 59 -9.14 5.35 -23.35
C TRP A 59 -10.51 4.67 -23.35
N LEU A 60 -10.57 3.39 -23.73
CA LEU A 60 -11.79 2.58 -23.72
C LEU A 60 -12.27 2.32 -22.28
N PHE A 61 -11.37 1.95 -21.37
CA PHE A 61 -11.69 1.61 -19.98
C PHE A 61 -11.65 2.81 -19.01
N ARG A 62 -11.53 4.06 -19.51
CA ARG A 62 -11.37 5.24 -18.65
C ARG A 62 -12.53 5.45 -17.69
N LYS A 63 -13.74 5.00 -18.05
CA LYS A 63 -14.94 5.18 -17.21
C LYS A 63 -14.97 4.15 -16.09
N GLU A 64 -14.60 2.92 -16.40
CA GLU A 64 -14.51 1.77 -15.53
C GLU A 64 -13.37 1.95 -14.52
N ILE A 65 -12.20 2.43 -14.99
CA ILE A 65 -11.08 2.81 -14.12
C ILE A 65 -11.50 3.89 -13.12
N ARG A 66 -12.25 4.91 -13.56
CA ARG A 66 -12.78 5.97 -12.67
C ARG A 66 -13.81 5.45 -11.67
N LEU A 67 -14.56 4.40 -12.00
CA LEU A 67 -15.52 3.77 -11.11
C LEU A 67 -14.85 2.84 -10.06
N LEU A 68 -13.69 2.27 -10.38
CA LEU A 68 -12.90 1.42 -9.50
C LEU A 68 -11.90 2.19 -8.61
N LEU A 69 -11.51 3.40 -9.02
CA LEU A 69 -10.64 4.30 -8.28
C LEU A 69 -11.09 4.57 -6.83
N PRO A 70 -12.38 4.82 -6.54
CA PRO A 70 -12.88 4.96 -5.18
C PRO A 70 -12.60 3.69 -4.37
N HIS A 71 -12.98 2.52 -4.88
CA HIS A 71 -12.83 1.24 -4.19
C HIS A 71 -11.37 0.88 -3.84
N MET A 72 -10.41 1.26 -4.69
CA MET A 72 -8.98 1.09 -4.37
C MET A 72 -8.52 2.04 -3.27
N LYS A 73 -9.00 3.30 -3.28
CA LYS A 73 -8.72 4.25 -2.18
C LYS A 73 -9.32 3.78 -0.86
N LEU A 74 -10.51 3.16 -0.89
CA LEU A 74 -11.15 2.57 0.29
C LEU A 74 -10.28 1.44 0.88
N LYS A 75 -9.85 0.50 0.03
CA LYS A 75 -8.99 -0.61 0.46
C LYS A 75 -7.63 -0.15 0.98
N TYR A 76 -7.04 0.87 0.37
CA TYR A 76 -5.77 1.41 0.82
C TYR A 76 -5.89 2.10 2.18
N ALA A 77 -6.94 2.92 2.37
CA ALA A 77 -7.20 3.58 3.64
C ALA A 77 -7.49 2.59 4.78
N ASP A 78 -8.29 1.57 4.53
CA ASP A 78 -8.59 0.52 5.52
C ASP A 78 -7.34 -0.32 5.85
N ALA A 79 -6.53 -0.65 4.85
CA ALA A 79 -5.27 -1.35 5.06
C ALA A 79 -4.26 -0.52 5.87
N GLU A 80 -4.14 0.77 5.59
CA GLU A 80 -3.28 1.70 6.34
C GLU A 80 -3.70 1.77 7.82
N LEU A 81 -5.01 1.90 8.10
CA LEU A 81 -5.55 1.83 9.46
C LEU A 81 -5.23 0.49 10.14
N GLY A 82 -5.36 -0.62 9.41
CA GLY A 82 -5.01 -1.95 9.92
C GLY A 82 -3.55 -2.05 10.34
N PHE A 83 -2.61 -1.59 9.51
CA PHE A 83 -1.18 -1.60 9.84
C PHE A 83 -0.87 -0.75 11.08
N ARG A 84 -1.48 0.43 11.21
CA ARG A 84 -1.27 1.30 12.38
C ARG A 84 -1.87 0.71 13.66
N LEU A 85 -3.02 0.04 13.57
CA LEU A 85 -3.60 -0.71 14.70
C LEU A 85 -2.74 -1.90 15.11
N ASP A 86 -2.08 -2.57 14.16
CA ASP A 86 -1.15 -3.66 14.45
C ASP A 86 0.12 -3.15 15.15
N GLU A 87 0.58 -1.95 14.80
CA GLU A 87 1.69 -1.29 15.48
C GLU A 87 1.31 -0.89 16.91
N ALA A 88 0.15 -0.27 17.10
CA ALA A 88 -0.37 0.05 18.43
C ALA A 88 -0.58 -1.21 19.31
N ASP A 89 -1.02 -2.33 18.72
CA ASP A 89 -1.15 -3.62 19.41
C ASP A 89 0.21 -4.20 19.85
N LYS A 90 1.27 -4.03 19.05
CA LYS A 90 2.62 -4.42 19.47
C LYS A 90 3.08 -3.61 20.69
N ILE A 91 2.87 -2.29 20.65
CA ILE A 91 3.20 -1.40 21.77
C ILE A 91 2.41 -1.79 23.02
N ALA A 92 1.11 -2.08 22.87
CA ALA A 92 0.26 -2.49 23.97
C ALA A 92 0.70 -3.82 24.61
N LYS A 93 1.23 -4.77 23.82
CA LYS A 93 1.78 -6.04 24.34
C LYS A 93 3.07 -5.87 25.13
N GLU A 94 3.81 -4.79 24.89
CA GLU A 94 5.04 -4.46 25.64
C GLU A 94 4.74 -3.75 26.97
N LEU A 95 3.50 -3.31 27.19
CA LEU A 95 3.10 -2.76 28.48
C LEU A 95 3.16 -3.86 29.55
N PRO A 96 3.72 -3.56 30.75
CA PRO A 96 3.63 -4.47 31.87
C PRO A 96 2.15 -4.72 32.14
N VAL A 97 1.70 -5.98 31.96
CA VAL A 97 0.32 -6.38 32.24
C VAL A 97 -0.01 -5.90 33.66
N PRO A 98 -0.94 -4.94 33.84
CA PRO A 98 -1.36 -4.61 35.19
C PRO A 98 -2.01 -5.87 35.76
N ALA A 99 -1.44 -6.40 36.83
CA ALA A 99 -2.04 -7.43 37.65
C ALA A 99 -3.18 -6.80 38.46
N LEU A 100 -4.23 -6.35 37.77
CA LEU A 100 -5.49 -5.90 38.33
C LEU A 100 -6.60 -6.44 37.44
N PRO A 101 -7.76 -6.78 38.03
CA PRO A 101 -8.78 -7.55 37.34
C PRO A 101 -9.16 -6.81 36.06
N VAL A 102 -9.35 -7.59 34.98
CA VAL A 102 -10.19 -7.22 33.84
C VAL A 102 -11.28 -6.28 34.38
N PRO A 103 -11.38 -5.03 33.90
CA PRO A 103 -12.37 -4.09 34.42
C PRO A 103 -13.69 -4.83 34.56
N GLU A 104 -14.20 -4.85 35.80
CA GLU A 104 -15.44 -5.53 36.17
C GLU A 104 -16.41 -5.42 35.01
N ALA A 105 -16.81 -6.59 34.49
CA ALA A 105 -17.72 -6.80 33.39
C ALA A 105 -18.21 -5.49 32.79
N ILE A 106 -17.71 -5.12 31.59
CA ILE A 106 -18.34 -4.11 30.74
C ILE A 106 -19.84 -4.27 30.96
N ASN A 107 -20.49 -3.27 31.58
CA ASN A 107 -21.89 -3.39 31.92
C ASN A 107 -22.55 -3.91 30.66
N SER A 108 -23.28 -5.03 30.73
CA SER A 108 -23.75 -5.69 29.50
C SER A 108 -24.50 -4.71 28.59
N ALA A 109 -25.13 -3.69 29.17
CA ALA A 109 -25.66 -2.52 28.50
C ALA A 109 -24.63 -1.69 27.71
N GLU A 110 -23.50 -1.29 28.29
CA GLU A 110 -22.44 -0.49 27.65
C GLU A 110 -21.73 -1.27 26.52
N ALA A 111 -21.51 -2.59 26.71
CA ALA A 111 -21.01 -3.46 25.65
C ALA A 111 -22.00 -3.53 24.47
N THR A 112 -23.29 -3.66 24.79
CA THR A 112 -24.37 -3.73 23.79
C THR A 112 -24.51 -2.40 23.05
N ASP A 113 -24.39 -1.27 23.74
CA ASP A 113 -24.52 0.06 23.15
C ASP A 113 -23.34 0.40 22.23
N PHE A 114 -22.12 0.03 22.62
CA PHE A 114 -20.96 0.14 21.73
C PHE A 114 -21.11 -0.75 20.49
N GLN A 115 -21.58 -1.98 20.64
CA GLN A 115 -21.76 -2.90 19.52
C GLN A 115 -22.82 -2.38 18.53
N ARG A 116 -23.93 -1.82 19.03
CA ARG A 116 -24.93 -1.12 18.21
C ARG A 116 -24.34 0.07 17.48
N LEU A 117 -23.45 0.83 18.13
CA LEU A 117 -22.78 1.97 17.52
C LEU A 117 -21.80 1.54 16.42
N VAL A 118 -21.06 0.44 16.62
CA VAL A 118 -20.20 -0.16 15.59
C VAL A 118 -21.02 -0.64 14.39
N GLU A 119 -22.16 -1.28 14.62
CA GLU A 119 -23.06 -1.72 13.55
C GLU A 119 -23.65 -0.54 12.77
N ALA A 120 -23.97 0.57 13.44
CA ALA A 120 -24.51 1.76 12.80
C ALA A 120 -23.42 2.59 12.09
N SER A 121 -22.27 2.81 12.73
CA SER A 121 -21.15 3.59 12.22
C SER A 121 -19.84 3.27 12.98
N PRO A 122 -18.94 2.44 12.42
CA PRO A 122 -17.64 2.12 13.03
C PRO A 122 -16.79 3.36 13.31
N SER A 123 -16.78 4.34 12.41
CA SER A 123 -16.05 5.60 12.59
C SER A 123 -16.57 6.40 13.78
N ALA A 124 -17.90 6.46 13.96
CA ALA A 124 -18.48 7.13 15.12
C ALA A 124 -18.14 6.42 16.43
N ALA A 125 -18.14 5.08 16.43
CA ALA A 125 -17.74 4.27 17.58
C ALA A 125 -16.28 4.55 18.02
N MET A 126 -15.36 4.67 17.07
CA MET A 126 -13.96 5.04 17.36
C MET A 126 -13.85 6.47 17.93
N LEU A 127 -14.60 7.43 17.39
CA LEU A 127 -14.58 8.81 17.87
C LEU A 127 -15.17 8.94 19.29
N GLU A 128 -16.22 8.19 19.61
CA GLU A 128 -16.77 8.18 20.98
C GLU A 128 -15.78 7.54 21.96
N THR A 129 -15.19 6.41 21.60
CA THR A 129 -14.11 5.75 22.37
C THR A 129 -12.95 6.72 22.65
N ARG A 130 -12.53 7.46 21.62
CA ARG A 130 -11.50 8.48 21.76
C ARG A 130 -11.92 9.58 22.74
N ARG A 131 -13.17 10.06 22.64
CA ARG A 131 -13.72 11.09 23.51
C ARG A 131 -13.68 10.67 24.99
N GLU A 132 -14.02 9.42 25.27
CA GLU A 132 -13.93 8.83 26.61
C GLU A 132 -12.50 8.79 27.13
N MET A 133 -11.56 8.26 26.33
CA MET A 133 -10.13 8.21 26.67
C MET A 133 -9.57 9.61 26.93
N GLU A 134 -9.86 10.59 26.07
CA GLU A 134 -9.41 11.97 26.27
C GLU A 134 -10.04 12.60 27.53
N GLY A 135 -11.26 12.21 27.88
CA GLY A 135 -11.91 12.62 29.12
C GLY A 135 -11.16 12.13 30.36
N VAL A 136 -10.70 10.87 30.35
CA VAL A 136 -9.86 10.32 31.43
C VAL A 136 -8.49 11.02 31.46
N LEU A 137 -7.85 11.20 30.30
CA LEU A 137 -6.57 11.88 30.18
C LEU A 137 -6.64 13.32 30.74
N ARG A 138 -7.72 14.06 30.45
CA ARG A 138 -7.96 15.40 31.01
C ARG A 138 -8.09 15.40 32.53
N LYS A 139 -8.73 14.39 33.12
CA LYS A 139 -8.81 14.25 34.58
C LYS A 139 -7.42 14.03 35.18
N VAL A 140 -6.58 13.21 34.54
CA VAL A 140 -5.18 13.01 34.93
C VAL A 140 -4.41 14.33 34.83
N ALA A 141 -4.55 15.07 33.72
CA ALA A 141 -3.91 16.38 33.53
C ALA A 141 -4.21 17.34 34.69
N VAL A 142 -5.48 17.43 35.10
CA VAL A 142 -5.92 18.26 36.23
C VAL A 142 -5.26 17.82 37.54
N LYS A 143 -5.20 16.50 37.83
CA LYS A 143 -4.54 15.96 39.03
C LYS A 143 -3.06 16.34 39.11
N TYR A 144 -2.38 16.39 37.96
CA TYR A 144 -0.94 16.69 37.86
C TYR A 144 -0.63 18.18 37.60
N GLY A 145 -1.65 19.05 37.61
CA GLY A 145 -1.51 20.50 37.40
C GLY A 145 -1.00 20.87 36.00
N ILE A 146 -1.42 20.13 34.97
CA ILE A 146 -1.05 20.38 33.57
C ILE A 146 -2.08 21.31 32.94
N GLU A 147 -1.62 22.45 32.42
CA GLU A 147 -2.48 23.48 31.79
C GLU A 147 -2.70 23.26 30.28
N ASN A 148 -2.04 22.25 29.70
CA ASN A 148 -2.15 21.95 28.29
C ASN A 148 -3.54 21.39 27.95
N ASN A 149 -4.17 21.94 26.92
CA ASN A 149 -5.49 21.50 26.47
C ASN A 149 -5.45 20.49 25.31
N SER A 150 -4.29 20.36 24.65
CA SER A 150 -4.11 19.41 23.54
C SER A 150 -3.77 18.03 24.08
N MET A 151 -4.35 16.97 23.50
CA MET A 151 -4.05 15.60 23.90
C MET A 151 -2.54 15.30 23.83
N HIS A 152 -1.88 15.68 22.73
CA HIS A 152 -0.44 15.49 22.55
C HIS A 152 0.37 16.24 23.61
N GLY A 153 -0.01 17.48 23.89
CA GLY A 153 0.66 18.28 24.90
C GLY A 153 0.50 17.71 26.31
N ILE A 154 -0.70 17.24 26.67
CA ILE A 154 -0.92 16.55 27.95
C ILE A 154 -0.04 15.30 28.06
N VAL A 155 0.01 14.46 27.03
CA VAL A 155 0.83 13.24 27.02
C VAL A 155 2.32 13.58 27.18
N ARG A 156 2.80 14.59 26.45
CA ARG A 156 4.18 15.07 26.55
C ARG A 156 4.50 15.54 27.97
N ASP A 157 3.65 16.39 28.54
CA ASP A 157 3.89 16.99 29.86
C ASP A 157 3.81 15.92 30.97
N LEU A 158 2.94 14.90 30.83
CA LEU A 158 2.90 13.73 31.72
C LEU A 158 4.18 12.89 31.63
N ARG A 159 4.72 12.70 30.42
CA ARG A 159 5.97 11.97 30.19
C ARG A 159 7.16 12.73 30.78
N GLU A 160 7.22 14.05 30.61
CA GLU A 160 8.27 14.91 31.16
C GLU A 160 8.28 14.89 32.69
N LYS A 161 7.10 14.76 33.31
CA LYS A 161 6.95 14.58 34.77
C LYS A 161 7.18 13.14 35.25
N HIS A 162 7.55 12.22 34.36
CA HIS A 162 7.70 10.78 34.64
C HIS A 162 6.43 10.14 35.25
N ALA A 163 5.25 10.71 34.99
CA ALA A 163 3.98 10.17 35.48
C ALA A 163 3.49 8.98 34.66
N ILE A 164 3.88 8.91 33.38
CA ILE A 164 3.61 7.79 32.47
C ILE A 164 4.92 7.23 31.93
N SER A 165 4.94 5.94 31.58
CA SER A 165 6.09 5.35 30.91
C SER A 165 6.20 5.84 29.45
N VAL A 166 7.37 5.64 28.84
CA VAL A 166 7.58 5.93 27.41
C VAL A 166 6.64 5.08 26.54
N ILE A 167 6.34 3.87 26.97
CA ILE A 167 5.47 2.92 26.25
C ILE A 167 4.02 3.42 26.31
N ASP A 168 3.53 3.82 27.49
CA ASP A 168 2.19 4.40 27.66
C ASP A 168 2.01 5.66 26.80
N ALA A 169 3.01 6.54 26.81
CA ALA A 169 3.00 7.76 26.00
C ALA A 169 2.94 7.45 24.50
N SER A 170 3.70 6.44 24.05
CA SER A 170 3.73 6.02 22.65
C SER A 170 2.38 5.42 22.21
N LEU A 171 1.74 4.59 23.04
CA LEU A 171 0.41 4.06 22.76
C LEU A 171 -0.63 5.19 22.63
N LEU A 172 -0.61 6.16 23.55
CA LEU A 172 -1.52 7.31 23.51
C LEU A 172 -1.31 8.18 22.27
N ASP A 173 -0.06 8.39 21.84
CA ASP A 173 0.25 9.13 20.62
C ASP A 173 -0.21 8.38 19.36
N GLU A 174 -0.05 7.05 19.30
CA GLU A 174 -0.55 6.25 18.17
C GLU A 174 -2.08 6.30 18.08
N LEU A 175 -2.79 6.09 19.20
CA LEU A 175 -4.25 6.16 19.25
C LEU A 175 -4.76 7.55 18.85
N ARG A 176 -4.07 8.63 19.28
CA ARG A 176 -4.38 10.00 18.86
C ARG A 176 -4.28 10.16 17.35
N LEU A 177 -3.21 9.66 16.75
CA LEU A 177 -2.97 9.76 15.32
C LEU A 177 -4.01 8.95 14.52
N ILE A 178 -4.35 7.73 14.95
CA ILE A 178 -5.42 6.91 14.34
C ILE A 178 -6.76 7.63 14.43
N GLY A 179 -7.10 8.14 15.62
CA GLY A 179 -8.33 8.91 15.82
C GLY A 179 -8.39 10.18 14.99
N ASN A 180 -7.25 10.83 14.71
CA ASN A 180 -7.20 12.01 13.84
C ASN A 180 -7.50 11.64 12.38
N GLU A 181 -6.97 10.51 11.89
CA GLU A 181 -7.25 10.03 10.54
C GLU A 181 -8.74 9.73 10.34
N VAL A 182 -9.37 9.10 11.33
CA VAL A 182 -10.81 8.83 11.31
C VAL A 182 -11.63 10.12 11.34
N ALA A 183 -11.25 11.10 12.17
CA ALA A 183 -11.93 12.39 12.26
C ALA A 183 -11.84 13.22 10.96
N HIS A 184 -10.68 13.20 10.30
CA HIS A 184 -10.44 13.94 9.06
C HIS A 184 -10.90 13.19 7.80
N GLY A 185 -11.23 11.91 7.91
CA GLY A 185 -11.68 11.06 6.81
C GLY A 185 -13.13 10.57 6.96
N PRO A 186 -14.15 11.41 7.16
CA PRO A 186 -15.54 10.95 7.31
C PRO A 186 -16.07 10.22 6.06
N GLU A 187 -15.46 10.43 4.89
CA GLU A 187 -15.77 9.70 3.64
C GLU A 187 -15.06 8.35 3.53
N ARG A 188 -14.16 8.01 4.47
CA ARG A 188 -13.44 6.74 4.50
C ARG A 188 -14.22 5.76 5.40
N PRO A 189 -14.78 4.69 4.85
CA PRO A 189 -15.41 3.64 5.63
C PRO A 189 -14.35 2.94 6.46
N VAL A 190 -14.60 2.85 7.75
CA VAL A 190 -13.78 2.10 8.71
C VAL A 190 -14.40 0.72 8.87
N SER A 191 -13.59 -0.34 8.83
CA SER A 191 -14.05 -1.69 9.14
C SER A 191 -14.52 -1.82 10.60
N PRO A 192 -15.64 -2.51 10.89
CA PRO A 192 -16.08 -2.83 12.26
C PRO A 192 -14.98 -3.48 13.11
N ILE A 193 -14.14 -4.32 12.50
CA ILE A 193 -13.02 -4.99 13.17
C ILE A 193 -12.01 -3.96 13.72
N HIS A 194 -11.74 -2.91 12.95
CA HIS A 194 -10.82 -1.84 13.36
C HIS A 194 -11.39 -1.01 14.51
N ALA A 195 -12.71 -0.78 14.53
CA ALA A 195 -13.36 -0.07 15.63
C ALA A 195 -13.28 -0.87 16.95
N ILE A 196 -13.51 -2.18 16.90
CA ILE A 196 -13.38 -3.06 18.06
C ILE A 196 -11.93 -3.09 18.56
N LYS A 197 -10.96 -3.31 17.67
CA LYS A 197 -9.54 -3.31 18.03
C LYS A 197 -9.09 -1.98 18.63
N TYR A 198 -9.56 -0.86 18.09
CA TYR A 198 -9.28 0.46 18.64
C TYR A 198 -9.84 0.62 20.06
N LYS A 199 -11.04 0.10 20.34
CA LYS A 199 -11.63 0.10 21.69
C LYS A 199 -10.79 -0.68 22.68
N GLU A 200 -10.34 -1.88 22.32
CA GLU A 200 -9.47 -2.71 23.18
C GLU A 200 -8.17 -1.97 23.55
N LEU A 201 -7.51 -1.36 22.57
CA LEU A 201 -6.28 -0.60 22.79
C LEU A 201 -6.51 0.67 23.61
N ALA A 202 -7.62 1.37 23.36
CA ALA A 202 -8.01 2.54 24.14
C ALA A 202 -8.34 2.18 25.60
N ASP A 203 -9.00 1.04 25.83
CA ASP A 203 -9.30 0.55 27.18
C ASP A 203 -8.03 0.20 27.96
N ALA A 204 -7.04 -0.41 27.29
CA ALA A 204 -5.72 -0.66 27.89
C ALA A 204 -5.04 0.67 28.30
N ALA A 205 -5.03 1.66 27.41
CA ALA A 205 -4.48 2.98 27.71
C ALA A 205 -5.23 3.70 28.84
N VAL A 206 -6.57 3.61 28.85
CA VAL A 206 -7.42 4.15 29.93
C VAL A 206 -7.13 3.44 31.26
N GLY A 207 -6.91 2.13 31.26
CA GLY A 207 -6.48 1.37 32.44
C GLY A 207 -5.19 1.93 33.04
N ALA A 208 -4.17 2.15 32.19
CA ALA A 208 -2.91 2.76 32.62
C ALA A 208 -3.12 4.18 33.21
N LEU A 209 -3.95 5.00 32.56
CA LEU A 209 -4.28 6.35 33.06
C LEU A 209 -5.06 6.34 34.37
N ARG A 210 -5.99 5.39 34.55
CA ARG A 210 -6.78 5.26 35.79
C ARG A 210 -5.91 4.88 36.99
N ASN A 211 -4.85 4.11 36.80
CA ASN A 211 -3.88 3.83 37.86
C ASN A 211 -3.22 5.11 38.41
N LEU A 212 -3.13 6.17 37.59
CA LEU A 212 -2.63 7.48 38.02
C LEU A 212 -3.66 8.32 38.76
N LEU A 213 -4.96 8.00 38.62
CA LEU A 213 -6.04 8.66 39.38
C LEU A 213 -6.24 8.03 40.76
N GLY A 214 -5.79 6.78 40.95
CA GLY A 214 -5.72 6.08 42.23
C GLY A 214 -4.96 6.84 43.32
#